data_AF-A0A1F6S3W9-F1
#
_entry.id   AF-A0A1F6S3W9-F1
#
_cell.length_a   1.000
_cell.length_b   1.000
_cell.length_c   1.000
_cell.angle_alpha   90.00
_cell.angle_beta   90.00
_cell.angle_gamma   90.00
#
_symmetry.space_group_name_H-M   'P 1'
#
loop_
_entity.id
_entity.type
_entity.pdbx_description
1 polymer ?
#
loop_
_entity_poly.entity_id
_entity_poly.type
_entity_poly.pdbx_seq_one_letter_code
_entity_poly.pdbx_strand_id
1 'polypeptide(L)'
;MINKKYSKGFTLIELLVVIAIIGILAAVVLVSIAGGRDRARLSAAKQSVMSIMPFLIDCSMRGVAITTHGATGGGVSCTGAPNWPALAGCAVTTGSTAECCYTGDLTDGDVDVDCRAADFRCDVTGTSAGACLDI
;
A
#
# COMPACT_ATOMS: atom_id res chain seq x y z
N MET A 1 -46.97 -23.04 42.39
CA MET A 1 -46.14 -24.01 41.64
C MET A 1 -44.99 -23.24 40.99
N ILE A 2 -43.76 -23.41 41.47
CA ILE A 2 -42.59 -22.68 40.95
C ILE A 2 -41.98 -23.50 39.81
N ASN A 3 -42.14 -23.00 38.59
CA ASN A 3 -41.62 -23.60 37.36
C ASN A 3 -40.09 -23.40 37.30
N LYS A 4 -39.32 -24.45 37.54
CA LYS A 4 -37.84 -24.40 37.54
C LYS A 4 -37.35 -24.37 36.10
N LYS A 5 -37.06 -23.17 35.57
CA LYS A 5 -36.41 -23.02 34.26
C LYS A 5 -34.99 -23.58 34.38
N TYR A 6 -34.68 -24.62 33.61
CA TYR A 6 -33.32 -25.13 33.48
C TYR A 6 -32.47 -24.09 32.74
N SER A 7 -31.65 -23.36 33.47
CA SER A 7 -30.59 -22.53 32.89
C SER A 7 -29.59 -23.47 32.22
N LYS A 8 -29.58 -23.52 30.88
CA LYS A 8 -28.52 -24.21 30.13
C LYS A 8 -27.21 -23.47 30.39
N GLY A 9 -26.31 -24.11 31.13
CA GLY A 9 -24.96 -23.62 31.35
C GLY A 9 -24.12 -23.84 30.10
N PHE A 10 -23.39 -22.81 29.69
CA PHE A 10 -22.37 -22.89 28.64
C PHE A 10 -21.23 -23.76 29.14
N THR A 11 -20.86 -24.80 28.38
CA THR A 11 -19.79 -25.70 28.81
C THR A 11 -18.42 -25.06 28.55
N LEU A 12 -17.45 -25.29 29.44
CA LEU A 12 -16.08 -24.79 29.23
C LEU A 12 -15.47 -25.33 27.92
N ILE A 13 -15.87 -26.52 27.50
CA ILE A 13 -15.43 -27.12 26.24
C ILE A 13 -16.03 -26.43 25.01
N GLU A 14 -17.29 -25.96 25.09
CA GLU A 14 -17.88 -25.12 24.04
C GLU A 14 -17.13 -23.81 23.87
N LEU A 15 -16.64 -23.19 24.96
CA LEU A 15 -15.83 -21.98 24.84
C LEU A 15 -14.45 -22.29 24.22
N LEU A 16 -13.84 -23.37 24.67
CA LEU A 16 -12.49 -23.75 24.25
C LEU A 16 -12.43 -24.07 22.75
N VAL A 17 -13.42 -24.78 22.21
CA VAL A 17 -13.44 -25.09 20.77
C VAL A 17 -13.68 -23.85 19.92
N VAL A 18 -14.47 -22.89 20.41
CA VAL A 18 -14.77 -21.65 19.69
C VAL A 18 -13.53 -20.78 19.54
N ILE A 19 -12.77 -20.58 20.62
CA ILE A 19 -11.52 -19.79 20.53
C ILE A 19 -10.46 -20.50 19.67
N ALA A 20 -10.45 -21.84 19.66
CA ALA A 20 -9.56 -22.61 18.80
C ALA A 20 -9.88 -22.39 17.32
N ILE A 21 -11.17 -22.44 16.94
CA ILE A 21 -11.60 -22.19 15.55
C ILE A 21 -11.33 -20.73 15.14
N ILE A 22 -11.64 -19.75 15.99
CA ILE A 22 -11.36 -18.33 15.72
C ILE A 22 -9.86 -18.10 15.53
N GLY A 23 -9.01 -18.76 16.32
CA GLY A 23 -7.55 -18.68 16.18
C GLY A 23 -7.04 -19.18 14.83
N ILE A 24 -7.56 -20.31 14.35
CA ILE A 24 -7.19 -20.88 13.04
C ILE A 24 -7.63 -19.94 11.91
N LEU A 25 -8.88 -19.46 11.95
CA LEU A 25 -9.41 -18.56 10.92
C LEU A 25 -8.64 -17.23 10.89
N ALA A 26 -8.29 -16.66 12.05
CA ALA A 26 -7.53 -15.42 12.14
C ALA A 26 -6.12 -15.56 11.56
N ALA A 27 -5.44 -16.69 11.80
CA ALA A 27 -4.10 -16.94 11.26
C ALA A 27 -4.09 -16.97 9.73
N VAL A 28 -5.07 -17.62 9.09
CA VAL A 28 -5.16 -17.69 7.62
C VAL A 28 -5.44 -16.32 7.00
N VAL A 29 -6.32 -15.52 7.61
CA VAL A 29 -6.65 -14.17 7.14
C VAL A 29 -5.45 -13.22 7.24
N LEU A 30 -4.63 -13.35 8.28
CA LEU A 30 -3.44 -12.52 8.44
C LEU A 30 -2.44 -12.73 7.29
N VAL A 31 -2.20 -13.97 6.89
CA VAL A 31 -1.28 -14.32 5.79
C VAL A 31 -1.82 -13.83 4.44
N SER A 32 -3.14 -13.84 4.23
CA SER A 32 -3.74 -13.44 2.94
C SER A 32 -3.75 -11.92 2.68
N ILE A 33 -3.70 -11.09 3.73
CA ILE A 33 -3.74 -9.62 3.61
C ILE A 33 -2.35 -9.01 3.37
N ALA A 34 -1.27 -9.70 3.73
CA ALA A 34 0.10 -9.17 3.70
C ALA A 34 0.48 -8.57 2.33
N GLY A 35 0.18 -9.26 1.23
CA GLY A 35 0.49 -8.77 -0.12
C GLY A 35 -0.57 -7.86 -0.78
N GLY A 36 -1.78 -7.80 -0.23
CA GLY A 36 -2.90 -7.04 -0.83
C GLY A 36 -2.74 -5.52 -0.68
N ARG A 37 -2.16 -5.08 0.43
CA ARG A 37 -1.95 -3.65 0.74
C ARG A 37 -0.98 -3.01 -0.23
N ASP A 38 0.07 -3.72 -0.59
CA ASP A 38 1.12 -3.24 -1.48
C ASP A 38 0.66 -3.14 -2.94
N ARG A 39 -0.12 -4.12 -3.41
CA ARG A 39 -0.78 -4.02 -4.72
C ARG A 39 -1.77 -2.86 -4.78
N ALA A 40 -2.50 -2.60 -3.68
CA ALA A 40 -3.40 -1.46 -3.59
C ALA A 40 -2.64 -0.13 -3.62
N ARG A 41 -1.49 -0.03 -2.94
CA ARG A 41 -0.59 1.15 -2.98
C ARG A 41 -0.04 1.40 -4.38
N LEU A 42 0.44 0.35 -5.07
CA LEU A 42 0.91 0.46 -6.45
C LEU A 42 -0.20 0.92 -7.41
N SER A 43 -1.39 0.35 -7.27
CA SER A 43 -2.56 0.74 -8.07
C SER A 43 -2.95 2.20 -7.82
N ALA A 44 -2.95 2.63 -6.56
CA ALA A 44 -3.21 4.02 -6.18
C ALA A 44 -2.15 4.97 -6.75
N ALA A 45 -0.86 4.64 -6.67
CA ALA A 45 0.22 5.43 -7.25
C ALA A 45 0.08 5.58 -8.77
N LYS A 46 -0.24 4.49 -9.47
CA LYS A 46 -0.52 4.52 -10.93
C LYS A 46 -1.72 5.40 -11.26
N GLN A 47 -2.82 5.28 -10.50
CA GLN A 47 -4.01 6.12 -10.70
C GLN A 47 -3.70 7.60 -10.47
N SER A 48 -2.91 7.93 -9.45
CA SER A 48 -2.43 9.27 -9.17
C SER A 48 -1.66 9.87 -10.34
N VAL A 49 -0.71 9.13 -10.93
CA VAL A 49 0.06 9.56 -12.12
C VAL A 49 -0.84 9.73 -13.35
N MET A 50 -1.77 8.81 -13.59
CA MET A 50 -2.69 8.90 -14.74
C MET A 50 -3.64 10.10 -14.64
N SER A 51 -4.01 10.51 -13.43
CA SER A 51 -4.95 11.62 -13.21
C SER A 51 -4.42 13.00 -13.62
N ILE A 52 -3.10 13.16 -13.72
CA ILE A 52 -2.44 14.45 -13.91
C ILE A 52 -1.83 14.61 -15.32
N MET A 53 -1.66 13.51 -16.06
CA MET A 53 -1.26 13.51 -17.48
C MET A 53 -1.94 14.57 -18.37
N PRO A 54 -3.27 14.78 -18.33
CA PRO A 54 -3.90 15.81 -19.18
C PRO A 54 -3.41 17.23 -18.87
N PHE A 55 -3.07 17.53 -17.61
CA PHE A 55 -2.58 18.84 -17.22
C PHE A 55 -1.11 19.06 -17.61
N LEU A 56 -0.31 17.99 -17.64
CA LEU A 56 1.06 18.07 -18.15
C LEU A 56 1.08 18.34 -19.65
N ILE A 57 0.15 17.72 -20.40
CA ILE A 57 -0.01 17.98 -21.83
C ILE A 57 -0.41 19.45 -22.04
N ASP A 58 -1.35 20.00 -21.26
CA ASP A 58 -1.69 21.42 -21.31
C ASP A 58 -0.48 22.32 -21.08
N CYS A 59 0.33 22.03 -20.06
CA CYS A 59 1.52 22.82 -19.76
C CYS A 59 2.59 22.76 -20.85
N SER A 60 2.78 21.58 -21.46
CA SER A 60 3.65 21.41 -22.62
C SER A 60 3.16 22.23 -23.82
N MET A 61 1.84 22.20 -24.10
CA MET A 61 1.23 22.99 -25.17
C MET A 61 1.33 24.50 -24.92
N ARG A 62 1.35 24.94 -23.67
CA ARG A 62 1.52 26.35 -23.26
C ARG A 62 2.98 26.81 -23.22
N GLY A 63 3.95 25.90 -23.40
CA GLY A 63 5.37 26.21 -23.28
C GLY A 63 5.83 26.57 -21.87
N VAL A 64 5.11 26.11 -20.84
CA VAL A 64 5.46 26.31 -19.43
C VAL A 64 6.35 25.15 -18.97
N ALA A 65 7.40 25.46 -18.22
CA ALA A 65 8.27 24.44 -17.66
C ALA A 65 7.50 23.51 -16.71
N ILE A 66 7.69 22.21 -16.91
CA ILE A 66 7.20 21.17 -15.99
C ILE A 66 8.22 21.03 -14.88
N THR A 67 7.78 21.18 -13.65
CA THR A 67 8.60 20.98 -12.46
C THR A 67 8.54 19.50 -12.05
N THR A 68 9.68 18.83 -12.09
CA THR A 68 9.84 17.44 -11.63
C THR A 68 9.78 17.41 -10.11
N HIS A 69 8.92 16.57 -9.55
CA HIS A 69 8.84 16.38 -8.10
C HIS A 69 9.51 15.07 -7.77
N GLY A 70 10.41 15.09 -6.80
CA GLY A 70 11.07 13.88 -6.34
C GLY A 70 10.06 12.84 -5.81
N ALA A 71 10.58 11.64 -5.58
CA ALA A 71 9.93 10.39 -5.20
C ALA A 71 8.56 10.42 -4.47
N THR A 72 8.30 11.38 -3.59
CA THR A 72 7.07 11.49 -2.77
C THR A 72 5.95 12.29 -3.43
N GLY A 73 6.22 13.00 -4.52
CA GLY A 73 5.24 13.89 -5.16
C GLY A 73 4.83 15.09 -4.30
N GLY A 74 3.68 15.70 -4.59
CA GLY A 74 3.07 16.73 -3.73
C GLY A 74 3.36 18.19 -4.05
N GLY A 75 4.09 18.50 -5.13
CA GLY A 75 4.38 19.89 -5.51
C GLY A 75 3.71 20.34 -6.81
N VAL A 76 3.97 21.58 -7.20
CA VAL A 76 3.33 22.27 -8.33
C VAL A 76 3.82 21.67 -9.65
N SER A 77 2.98 20.95 -10.41
CA SER A 77 3.39 20.30 -11.67
C SER A 77 3.87 21.31 -12.74
N CYS A 78 3.20 22.46 -12.81
CA CYS A 78 3.52 23.60 -13.67
C CYS A 78 2.62 24.78 -13.29
N THR A 79 2.98 26.01 -13.69
CA THR A 79 2.23 27.22 -13.34
C THR A 79 0.81 27.19 -13.91
N GLY A 80 -0.19 27.16 -13.02
CA GLY A 80 -1.62 27.14 -13.37
C GLY A 80 -2.22 25.74 -13.55
N ALA A 81 -1.45 24.68 -13.29
CA ALA A 81 -1.97 23.31 -13.17
C ALA A 81 -2.17 22.93 -11.70
N PRO A 82 -3.02 21.93 -11.40
CA PRO A 82 -3.08 21.35 -10.07
C PRO A 82 -1.73 20.75 -9.66
N ASN A 83 -1.52 20.74 -8.34
CA ASN A 83 -0.35 20.09 -7.74
C ASN A 83 -0.40 18.59 -8.02
N TRP A 84 0.78 17.99 -8.16
CA TRP A 84 0.95 16.55 -8.20
C TRP A 84 0.39 15.93 -6.93
N PRO A 85 -0.47 14.90 -7.01
CA PRO A 85 -0.94 14.21 -5.82
C PRO A 85 0.24 13.62 -5.05
N ALA A 86 0.29 13.83 -3.72
CA ALA A 86 1.28 13.16 -2.90
C ALA A 86 1.15 11.65 -3.11
N LEU A 87 2.22 11.01 -3.58
CA LEU A 87 2.25 9.57 -3.71
C LEU A 87 2.32 9.02 -2.28
N ALA A 88 1.63 7.91 -2.04
CA ALA A 88 1.76 7.17 -0.79
C ALA A 88 3.13 6.47 -0.74
N GLY A 89 4.21 7.25 -0.72
CA GLY A 89 5.55 6.76 -0.45
C GLY A 89 5.69 6.37 1.02
N CYS A 90 6.48 5.34 1.30
CA CYS A 90 6.83 5.02 2.68
C CYS A 90 7.62 6.19 3.30
N ALA A 91 7.22 6.61 4.50
CA ALA A 91 7.96 7.60 5.27
C ALA A 91 9.29 6.97 5.71
N VAL A 92 10.40 7.58 5.27
CA VAL A 92 11.75 7.22 5.70
C VAL A 92 11.85 7.47 7.21
N THR A 93 11.85 6.40 7.99
CA THR A 93 12.34 6.45 9.37
C THR A 93 13.61 5.62 9.41
N THR A 94 14.73 6.24 9.78
CA THR A 94 15.99 5.56 10.04
C THR A 94 15.74 4.40 11.01
N GLY A 95 15.93 3.16 10.54
CA GLY A 95 15.76 1.94 11.34
C GLY A 95 14.57 1.04 10.99
N SER A 96 13.83 1.28 9.89
CA SER A 96 12.79 0.34 9.46
C SER A 96 13.36 -0.92 8.81
N THR A 97 12.71 -2.06 9.03
CA THR A 97 12.85 -3.28 8.22
C THR A 97 12.60 -2.96 6.75
N ALA A 98 13.26 -3.66 5.83
CA ALA A 98 13.15 -3.42 4.39
C ALA A 98 11.68 -3.44 3.94
N GLU A 99 11.17 -2.30 3.48
CA GLU A 99 9.79 -2.12 3.03
C GLU A 99 9.79 -1.61 1.60
N CYS A 100 8.89 -2.16 0.77
CA CYS A 100 8.76 -1.72 -0.61
C CYS A 100 8.26 -0.27 -0.69
N CYS A 101 9.08 0.58 -1.32
CA CYS A 101 8.76 1.98 -1.51
C CYS A 101 8.18 2.19 -2.91
N TYR A 102 7.07 2.90 -2.99
CA TYR A 102 6.50 3.37 -4.25
C TYR A 102 6.90 4.82 -4.44
N THR A 103 7.64 5.09 -5.50
CA THR A 103 8.01 6.43 -5.90
C THR A 103 7.54 6.67 -7.33
N GLY A 104 7.40 7.92 -7.73
CA GLY A 104 7.05 8.25 -9.11
C GLY A 104 7.89 9.43 -9.55
N ASP A 105 8.53 9.30 -10.70
CA ASP A 105 9.20 10.41 -11.36
C ASP A 105 8.47 10.75 -12.66
N LEU A 106 8.29 12.04 -12.86
CA LEU A 106 7.69 12.66 -14.02
C LEU A 106 8.62 12.66 -15.23
N THR A 107 9.93 12.49 -15.02
CA THR A 107 10.91 12.40 -16.10
C THR A 107 10.72 11.17 -16.98
N ASP A 108 10.38 10.04 -16.35
CA ASP A 108 10.26 8.75 -17.03
C ASP A 108 8.79 8.32 -17.23
N GLY A 109 7.85 8.98 -16.54
CA GLY A 109 6.42 8.64 -16.62
C GLY A 109 6.08 7.31 -15.95
N ASP A 110 7.03 6.76 -15.19
CA ASP A 110 6.94 5.46 -14.54
C ASP A 110 6.77 5.62 -13.02
N VAL A 111 6.02 4.66 -12.45
CA VAL A 111 6.00 4.45 -11.00
C VAL A 111 7.14 3.50 -10.69
N ASP A 112 8.19 4.04 -10.09
CA ASP A 112 9.34 3.27 -9.67
C ASP A 112 9.05 2.53 -8.35
N VAL A 113 9.47 1.27 -8.32
CA VAL A 113 9.26 0.37 -7.19
C VAL A 113 10.62 -0.07 -6.70
N ASP A 114 11.08 0.60 -5.65
CA ASP A 114 12.44 0.44 -5.14
C ASP A 114 12.46 -0.20 -3.75
N CYS A 115 13.44 -1.07 -3.55
CA CYS A 115 13.81 -1.60 -2.23
C CYS A 115 15.05 -0.85 -1.77
N ARG A 116 14.95 -0.10 -0.68
CA ARG A 116 15.97 0.89 -0.30
C ARG A 116 17.24 0.32 0.37
N ALA A 117 17.49 -0.97 0.19
CA ALA A 117 18.79 -1.59 0.45
C ALA A 117 19.36 -2.02 -0.92
N ALA A 118 20.60 -1.62 -1.22
CA ALA A 118 21.19 -1.63 -2.57
C ALA A 118 21.22 -2.99 -3.29
N ASP A 119 20.94 -4.07 -2.57
CA ASP A 119 21.00 -5.46 -3.04
C ASP A 119 19.63 -6.15 -3.08
N PHE A 120 18.53 -5.40 -2.94
CA PHE A 120 17.19 -6.00 -2.85
C PHE A 120 16.26 -5.54 -3.97
N ARG A 121 15.38 -6.43 -4.45
CA ARG A 121 14.25 -6.09 -5.34
C ARG A 121 12.91 -6.27 -4.64
N CYS A 122 11.96 -5.39 -4.94
CA CYS A 122 10.56 -5.55 -4.56
C CYS A 122 9.89 -6.62 -5.42
N ASP A 123 9.44 -7.72 -4.82
CA ASP A 123 8.50 -8.61 -5.50
C ASP A 123 7.10 -7.97 -5.47
N VAL A 124 6.58 -7.63 -6.66
CA VAL A 124 5.20 -7.13 -6.85
C VAL A 124 4.28 -8.18 -7.51
N THR A 125 4.82 -9.37 -7.78
CA THR A 125 4.18 -10.41 -8.61
C THR A 125 3.75 -11.67 -7.84
N GLY A 126 4.30 -11.93 -6.65
CA GLY A 126 4.10 -13.19 -5.90
C GLY A 126 3.25 -13.13 -4.63
N THR A 127 3.29 -14.23 -3.86
CA THR A 127 2.80 -14.38 -2.46
C THR A 127 3.60 -13.54 -1.46
N SER A 128 4.74 -13.01 -1.89
CA SER A 128 5.68 -12.12 -1.20
C SER A 128 5.54 -10.66 -1.65
N ALA A 129 4.35 -10.26 -2.12
CA ALA A 129 4.11 -8.87 -2.52
C ALA A 129 4.43 -7.91 -1.36
N GLY A 130 5.44 -7.05 -1.54
CA GLY A 130 5.91 -6.09 -0.52
C GLY A 130 7.19 -6.46 0.23
N ALA A 131 7.74 -7.66 0.01
CA ALA A 131 9.01 -8.06 0.59
C ALA A 131 10.17 -7.65 -0.33
N CYS A 132 11.24 -7.14 0.28
CA CYS A 132 12.53 -6.99 -0.36
C CYS A 132 13.23 -8.36 -0.39
N LEU A 133 13.44 -8.91 -1.59
CA LEU A 133 14.22 -10.13 -1.81
C LEU A 133 15.68 -9.78 -2.12
N ASP A 134 16.62 -10.48 -1.47
CA ASP A 134 18.05 -10.44 -1.80
C ASP A 134 18.25 -10.90 -3.25
N ILE A 135 19.07 -10.16 -4.02
CA ILE A 135 19.47 -10.53 -5.38
C ILE A 135 20.73 -11.39 -5.42
#